data_AF-A0A1Y2GWX6-F1
#
_entry.id   AF-A0A1Y2GWX6-F1
#
_cell.length_a   1.000
_cell.length_b   1.000
_cell.length_c   1.000
_cell.angle_alpha   90.00
_cell.angle_beta   90.00
_cell.angle_gamma   90.00
#
_symmetry.space_group_name_H-M   'P 1'
#
loop_
_entity.id
_entity.type
_entity.pdbx_description
1 polymer ?
#
loop_
_entity_poly.entity_id
_entity_poly.type
_entity_poly.pdbx_seq_one_letter_code
_entity_poly.pdbx_strand_id
1 'polypeptide(L)'
;MPINSEQDGVNATPYPKNDANVPVPKDLDDLVRLLHLELGDNGLDSDGVDVERIQKLMANYKSNEQDWSKYALFDKGRYTRNLVDDGNGKFNLMILAWPETIGSAIHDHSGSHCLMKILDGELKETLYHWPEKLIQESDNTDSGVGSDNSDDEDKKSATTAMKVKKETFLQRDTVAYMHDKLGLHAVANPLKTQGSISLHLYTPPYETCKTFNERSSKARSSGKCVFYSSRGQKIESCPSVEYLKCSLTNTK
;
A
#
# COMPACT_ATOMS: atom_id res chain seq x y z
N MET A 1 9.41 -27.04 -50.24
CA MET A 1 8.96 -27.48 -48.90
C MET A 1 10.19 -27.66 -48.02
N PRO A 2 10.17 -27.25 -46.74
CA PRO A 2 10.54 -25.89 -46.37
C PRO A 2 11.79 -25.80 -45.47
N ILE A 3 12.53 -24.70 -45.66
CA ILE A 3 13.12 -23.80 -44.64
C ILE A 3 12.95 -24.22 -43.17
N ASN A 4 14.05 -24.65 -42.54
CA ASN A 4 14.21 -24.62 -41.09
C ASN A 4 14.69 -23.22 -40.71
N SER A 5 13.79 -22.44 -40.09
CA SER A 5 14.10 -21.17 -39.46
C SER A 5 14.89 -21.40 -38.17
N GLU A 6 16.11 -20.87 -38.14
CA GLU A 6 16.83 -20.54 -36.91
C GLU A 6 15.92 -19.65 -36.05
N GLN A 7 15.53 -20.13 -34.87
CA GLN A 7 15.07 -19.28 -33.79
C GLN A 7 16.25 -19.03 -32.88
N ASP A 8 16.88 -17.87 -33.08
CA ASP A 8 17.78 -17.24 -32.13
C ASP A 8 17.01 -17.01 -30.81
N GLY A 9 17.16 -17.97 -29.90
CA GLY A 9 16.87 -17.76 -28.49
C GLY A 9 17.85 -16.74 -27.95
N VAL A 10 17.45 -15.47 -27.96
CA VAL A 10 18.14 -14.41 -27.23
C VAL A 10 18.06 -14.78 -25.75
N ASN A 11 19.12 -15.41 -25.26
CA ASN A 11 19.40 -15.58 -23.84
C ASN A 11 19.35 -14.20 -23.19
N ALA A 12 18.23 -13.88 -22.54
CA ALA A 12 18.15 -12.78 -21.59
C ALA A 12 19.05 -13.15 -20.41
N THR A 13 20.31 -12.72 -20.47
CA THR A 13 21.24 -12.84 -19.35
C THR A 13 20.67 -12.05 -18.17
N PRO A 14 20.64 -12.61 -16.94
CA PRO A 14 20.21 -11.87 -15.76
C PRO A 14 21.28 -10.81 -15.49
N TYR A 15 20.97 -9.55 -15.79
CA TYR A 15 21.84 -8.45 -15.44
C TYR A 15 22.06 -8.44 -13.92
N PRO A 16 23.31 -8.30 -13.44
CA PRO A 16 23.57 -8.22 -12.01
C PRO A 16 22.97 -6.92 -11.46
N LYS A 17 22.06 -7.05 -10.50
CA LYS A 17 21.49 -5.95 -9.70
C LYS A 17 22.61 -5.29 -8.89
N ASN A 18 23.25 -4.28 -9.45
CA ASN A 18 24.30 -3.53 -8.76
C ASN A 18 23.67 -2.56 -7.74
N ASP A 19 23.59 -3.03 -6.50
CA ASP A 19 23.15 -2.27 -5.31
C ASP A 19 23.98 -1.00 -5.01
N ALA A 20 25.14 -0.86 -5.63
CA ALA A 20 26.14 0.15 -5.31
C ALA A 20 25.85 1.58 -5.85
N ASN A 21 24.76 1.79 -6.60
CA ASN A 21 24.48 3.10 -7.23
C ASN A 21 23.00 3.48 -7.22
N VAL A 22 22.34 3.39 -6.06
CA VAL A 22 21.00 3.96 -5.88
C VAL A 22 21.16 5.46 -5.60
N PRO A 23 20.52 6.36 -6.38
CA PRO A 23 20.70 7.80 -6.23
C PRO A 23 20.21 8.30 -4.86
N VAL A 24 20.74 9.46 -4.45
CA VAL A 24 20.32 10.17 -3.24
C VAL A 24 19.47 11.38 -3.66
N PRO A 25 18.15 11.34 -3.45
CA PRO A 25 17.28 12.47 -3.79
C PRO A 25 17.64 13.72 -2.98
N LYS A 26 17.65 14.88 -3.65
CA LYS A 26 17.96 16.17 -3.01
C LYS A 26 16.81 16.69 -2.16
N ASP A 27 15.58 16.45 -2.60
CA ASP A 27 14.32 16.85 -1.98
C ASP A 27 13.21 15.85 -2.38
N LEU A 28 11.98 16.08 -1.91
CA LEU A 28 10.83 15.22 -2.26
C LEU A 28 10.49 15.25 -3.76
N ASP A 29 10.64 16.39 -4.43
CA ASP A 29 10.33 16.50 -5.86
C ASP A 29 11.35 15.70 -6.70
N ASP A 30 12.63 15.72 -6.31
CA ASP A 30 13.68 14.88 -6.89
C ASP A 30 13.44 13.39 -6.61
N LEU A 31 12.92 13.04 -5.43
CA LEU A 31 12.50 11.66 -5.13
C LEU A 31 11.37 11.22 -6.06
N VAL A 32 10.33 12.05 -6.24
CA VAL A 32 9.21 11.78 -7.17
C VAL A 32 9.77 11.54 -8.58
N ARG A 33 10.62 12.44 -9.08
CA ARG A 33 11.26 12.32 -10.39
C ARG A 33 12.04 11.01 -10.53
N LEU A 34 12.82 10.62 -9.52
CA LEU A 34 13.61 9.39 -9.53
C LEU A 34 12.73 8.13 -9.46
N LEU A 35 11.62 8.17 -8.71
CA LEU A 35 10.64 7.09 -8.69
C LEU A 35 9.99 6.88 -10.06
N HIS A 36 9.64 7.96 -10.76
CA HIS A 36 9.17 7.88 -12.15
C HIS A 36 10.21 7.25 -13.08
N LEU A 37 11.50 7.54 -12.91
CA LEU A 37 12.56 6.95 -13.72
C LEU A 37 12.76 5.45 -13.45
N GLU A 38 12.73 5.05 -12.17
CA GLU A 38 12.98 3.65 -11.78
C GLU A 38 11.77 2.74 -12.03
N LEU A 39 10.55 3.27 -11.87
CA LEU A 39 9.31 2.52 -12.14
C LEU A 39 8.91 2.60 -13.61
N GLY A 40 9.21 3.72 -14.29
CA GLY A 40 8.85 3.94 -15.70
C GLY A 40 7.33 3.86 -15.93
N ASP A 41 6.95 3.25 -17.05
CA ASP A 41 5.55 2.90 -17.35
C ASP A 41 5.12 1.57 -16.70
N ASN A 42 5.95 1.02 -15.82
CA ASN A 42 5.72 -0.23 -15.10
C ASN A 42 5.48 0.04 -13.60
N GLY A 43 5.07 -0.99 -12.86
CA GLY A 43 4.98 -0.99 -11.40
C GLY A 43 5.97 -1.96 -10.76
N LEU A 44 5.98 -2.05 -9.42
CA LEU A 44 6.77 -3.09 -8.71
C LEU A 44 6.28 -4.52 -9.01
N ASP A 45 5.11 -4.65 -9.62
CA ASP A 45 4.52 -5.92 -10.08
C ASP A 45 5.14 -6.46 -11.38
N SER A 46 6.04 -5.69 -12.01
CA SER A 46 6.72 -6.10 -13.23
C SER A 46 8.06 -6.80 -12.94
N ASP A 47 8.36 -7.87 -13.69
CA ASP A 47 9.58 -8.70 -13.52
C ASP A 47 10.91 -7.92 -13.60
N GLY A 48 10.88 -6.70 -14.14
CA GLY A 48 12.04 -5.82 -14.31
C GLY A 48 12.31 -4.86 -13.14
N VAL A 49 11.41 -4.75 -12.17
CA VAL A 49 11.52 -3.72 -11.11
C VAL A 49 11.93 -4.36 -9.78
N ASP A 50 13.01 -3.84 -9.21
CA ASP A 50 13.58 -4.35 -7.97
C ASP A 50 13.05 -3.61 -6.74
N VAL A 51 12.22 -4.30 -5.94
CA VAL A 51 11.63 -3.75 -4.70
C VAL A 51 12.71 -3.21 -3.77
N GLU A 52 13.84 -3.92 -3.62
CA GLU A 52 14.94 -3.49 -2.74
C GLU A 52 15.57 -2.18 -3.23
N ARG A 53 15.68 -1.98 -4.54
CA ARG A 53 16.21 -0.76 -5.15
C ARG A 53 15.29 0.43 -4.87
N ILE A 54 13.97 0.27 -5.01
CA ILE A 54 12.99 1.33 -4.68
C ILE A 54 12.96 1.61 -3.18
N GLN A 55 13.05 0.59 -2.34
CA GLN A 55 13.16 0.75 -0.89
C GLN A 55 14.41 1.55 -0.51
N LYS A 56 15.57 1.23 -1.11
CA LYS A 56 16.82 1.98 -0.93
C LYS A 56 16.69 3.43 -1.43
N LEU A 57 16.02 3.66 -2.56
CA LEU A 57 15.80 5.01 -3.09
C LEU A 57 14.98 5.87 -2.12
N MET A 58 13.88 5.32 -1.57
CA MET A 58 13.10 6.00 -0.54
C MET A 58 13.92 6.21 0.75
N ALA A 59 14.74 5.24 1.15
CA ALA A 59 15.59 5.37 2.34
C ALA A 59 16.70 6.42 2.19
N ASN A 60 17.20 6.61 0.97
CA ASN A 60 18.23 7.60 0.65
C ASN A 60 17.72 9.04 0.74
N TYR A 61 16.43 9.29 0.43
CA TYR A 61 15.82 10.60 0.69
C TYR A 61 15.86 10.89 2.20
N LYS A 62 16.46 12.02 2.59
CA LYS A 62 16.46 12.49 3.99
C LYS A 62 15.28 13.42 4.19
N SER A 63 14.38 13.04 5.09
CA SER A 63 13.16 13.81 5.35
C SER A 63 13.50 15.25 5.73
N ASN A 64 12.92 16.20 4.99
CA ASN A 64 13.00 17.62 5.27
C ASN A 64 11.60 18.22 5.20
N GLU A 65 11.15 18.85 6.30
CA GLU A 65 9.80 19.40 6.43
C GLU A 65 9.46 20.43 5.36
N GLN A 66 10.44 21.19 4.86
CA GLN A 66 10.22 22.17 3.80
C GLN A 66 9.73 21.52 2.49
N ASP A 67 10.12 20.27 2.23
CA ASP A 67 9.76 19.57 1.01
C ASP A 67 8.31 19.07 1.04
N TRP A 68 7.82 18.69 2.24
CA TRP A 68 6.59 17.90 2.38
C TRP A 68 5.47 18.54 3.21
N SER A 69 5.75 19.60 3.99
CA SER A 69 4.78 20.23 4.90
C SER A 69 3.47 20.64 4.21
N LYS A 70 3.53 21.09 2.94
CA LYS A 70 2.35 21.43 2.14
C LYS A 70 1.36 20.27 1.93
N TYR A 71 1.81 19.02 2.08
CA TYR A 71 0.99 17.82 1.97
C TYR A 71 0.52 17.26 3.33
N ALA A 72 1.10 17.72 4.45
CA ALA A 72 0.87 17.17 5.79
C ALA A 72 -0.41 17.72 6.45
N LEU A 73 -1.55 17.53 5.79
CA LEU A 73 -2.84 18.07 6.24
C LEU A 73 -3.54 17.10 7.20
N PHE A 74 -3.63 17.46 8.48
CA PHE A 74 -4.26 16.65 9.52
C PHE A 74 -5.80 16.77 9.56
N ASP A 75 -6.42 15.77 10.17
CA ASP A 75 -7.80 15.77 10.66
C ASP A 75 -7.78 15.32 12.14
N LYS A 76 -8.62 15.88 13.01
CA LYS A 76 -8.55 15.59 14.45
C LYS A 76 -9.03 14.19 14.84
N GLY A 77 -9.86 13.55 14.02
CA GLY A 77 -10.53 12.30 14.38
C GLY A 77 -9.96 11.04 13.71
N ARG A 78 -9.10 11.21 12.70
CA ARG A 78 -8.54 10.11 11.90
C ARG A 78 -7.25 10.53 11.22
N TYR A 79 -6.45 9.55 10.82
CA TYR A 79 -5.35 9.82 9.91
C TYR A 79 -5.91 10.25 8.54
N THR A 80 -5.15 11.07 7.81
CA THR A 80 -5.52 11.56 6.48
C THR A 80 -4.61 10.95 5.42
N ARG A 81 -5.09 10.85 4.18
CA ARG A 81 -4.31 10.39 3.01
C ARG A 81 -4.20 11.55 2.04
N ASN A 82 -3.00 12.05 1.80
CA ASN A 82 -2.75 13.26 1.03
C ASN A 82 -1.94 12.90 -0.21
N LEU A 83 -2.55 12.91 -1.39
CA LEU A 83 -1.89 12.52 -2.63
C LEU A 83 -0.77 13.52 -2.96
N VAL A 84 0.45 13.01 -3.14
CA VAL A 84 1.61 13.78 -3.59
C VAL A 84 1.72 13.67 -5.11
N ASP A 85 1.70 12.44 -5.62
CA ASP A 85 1.80 12.16 -7.05
C ASP A 85 1.04 10.87 -7.41
N ASP A 86 0.44 10.86 -8.60
CA ASP A 86 -0.38 9.76 -9.14
C ASP A 86 0.42 8.78 -10.02
N GLY A 87 1.74 8.99 -10.16
CA GLY A 87 2.67 8.02 -10.73
C GLY A 87 2.28 7.52 -12.11
N ASN A 88 1.67 8.38 -12.94
CA ASN A 88 1.14 8.04 -14.26
C ASN A 88 0.14 6.86 -14.24
N GLY A 89 -0.55 6.66 -13.11
CA GLY A 89 -1.48 5.54 -12.89
C GLY A 89 -0.81 4.21 -12.52
N LYS A 90 0.52 4.18 -12.36
CA LYS A 90 1.30 2.95 -12.05
C LYS A 90 1.68 2.83 -10.58
N PHE A 91 1.77 3.96 -9.89
CA PHE A 91 1.92 3.99 -8.45
C PHE A 91 1.20 5.21 -7.89
N ASN A 92 0.80 5.16 -6.63
CA ASN A 92 0.41 6.36 -5.90
C ASN A 92 1.48 6.65 -4.84
N LEU A 93 2.00 7.87 -4.86
CA LEU A 93 2.80 8.42 -3.78
C LEU A 93 1.95 9.36 -2.95
N MET A 94 1.84 9.10 -1.66
CA MET A 94 0.99 9.89 -0.76
C MET A 94 1.59 10.05 0.62
N ILE A 95 1.26 11.14 1.29
CA ILE A 95 1.60 11.38 2.69
C ILE A 95 0.40 11.05 3.56
N LEU A 96 0.62 10.22 4.57
CA LEU A 96 -0.33 10.02 5.65
C LEU A 96 0.07 10.87 6.85
N ALA A 97 -0.88 11.65 7.36
CA ALA A 97 -0.72 12.44 8.57
C ALA A 97 -1.51 11.78 9.70
N TRP A 98 -0.81 11.40 10.77
CA TRP A 98 -1.32 10.59 11.88
C TRP A 98 -1.41 11.43 13.15
N PRO A 99 -2.60 11.89 13.57
CA PRO A 99 -2.76 12.60 14.84
C PRO A 99 -2.29 11.75 16.03
N GLU A 100 -2.15 12.36 17.20
CA GLU A 100 -1.73 11.64 18.41
C GLU A 100 -2.63 10.43 18.66
N THR A 101 -2.02 9.28 18.99
CA THR A 101 -2.73 8.03 19.36
C THR A 101 -3.61 7.40 18.28
N ILE A 102 -3.73 8.02 17.11
CA ILE A 102 -4.57 7.52 16.02
C ILE A 102 -3.86 6.41 15.25
N GLY A 103 -4.61 5.36 14.93
CA GLY A 103 -4.15 4.26 14.08
C GLY A 103 -5.19 3.78 13.08
N SER A 104 -4.73 2.94 12.16
CA SER A 104 -5.54 2.25 11.19
C SER A 104 -6.27 1.06 11.81
N ALA A 105 -7.27 0.55 11.10
CA ALA A 105 -7.70 -0.83 11.31
C ALA A 105 -6.61 -1.82 10.87
N ILE A 106 -6.76 -3.09 11.24
CA ILE A 106 -6.00 -4.18 10.61
C ILE A 106 -6.47 -4.30 9.16
N HIS A 107 -5.56 -4.29 8.18
CA HIS A 107 -5.93 -4.29 6.76
C HIS A 107 -4.93 -5.02 5.86
N ASP A 108 -5.41 -5.34 4.65
CA ASP A 108 -4.61 -5.81 3.52
C ASP A 108 -4.29 -4.68 2.53
N HIS A 109 -3.55 -5.02 1.48
CA HIS A 109 -3.14 -4.12 0.40
C HIS A 109 -3.72 -4.50 -0.97
N SER A 110 -4.65 -5.47 -1.02
CA SER A 110 -5.33 -5.90 -2.25
C SER A 110 -4.36 -6.24 -3.38
N GLY A 111 -3.32 -7.01 -3.05
CA GLY A 111 -2.27 -7.45 -3.97
C GLY A 111 -1.25 -6.38 -4.34
N SER A 112 -1.35 -5.16 -3.78
CA SER A 112 -0.42 -4.07 -4.07
C SER A 112 0.82 -4.13 -3.17
N HIS A 113 1.96 -3.72 -3.72
CA HIS A 113 3.17 -3.46 -2.95
C HIS A 113 3.01 -2.14 -2.18
N CYS A 114 3.49 -2.12 -0.93
CA CYS A 114 3.48 -0.94 -0.06
C CYS A 114 4.90 -0.69 0.47
N LEU A 115 5.45 0.49 0.18
CA LEU A 115 6.63 1.00 0.87
C LEU A 115 6.21 2.18 1.74
N MET A 116 6.58 2.14 3.03
CA MET A 116 6.22 3.16 4.02
C MET A 116 7.48 3.74 4.64
N LYS A 117 7.77 5.01 4.34
CA LYS A 117 8.86 5.77 4.96
C LYS A 117 8.31 6.69 6.05
N ILE A 118 8.95 6.72 7.22
CA ILE A 118 8.61 7.69 8.27
C ILE A 118 9.29 9.02 7.96
N LEU A 119 8.51 10.08 7.76
CA LEU A 119 9.02 11.43 7.51
C LEU A 119 9.21 12.21 8.80
N ASP A 120 8.30 12.05 9.76
CA ASP A 120 8.41 12.70 11.07
C ASP A 120 7.68 11.90 12.16
N GLY A 121 8.12 12.06 13.41
CA GLY A 121 7.60 11.30 14.55
C GLY A 121 7.99 9.81 14.51
N GLU A 122 7.06 8.95 14.90
CA GLU A 122 7.22 7.50 15.03
C GLU A 122 5.91 6.78 14.75
N LEU A 123 5.96 5.60 14.13
CA LEU A 123 4.79 4.74 13.97
C LEU A 123 5.05 3.35 14.54
N LYS A 124 4.05 2.77 15.21
CA LYS A 124 4.03 1.35 15.56
C LYS A 124 3.33 0.58 14.44
N GLU A 125 4.04 -0.37 13.83
CA GLU A 125 3.45 -1.38 12.96
C GLU A 125 3.24 -2.67 13.75
N THR A 126 2.01 -3.20 13.71
CA THR A 126 1.66 -4.52 14.22
C THR A 126 1.29 -5.40 13.04
N LEU A 127 2.11 -6.40 12.74
CA LEU A 127 1.91 -7.40 11.69
C LEU A 127 1.09 -8.58 12.25
N TYR A 128 0.13 -9.08 11.47
CA TYR A 128 -0.77 -10.18 11.83
C TYR A 128 -0.70 -11.32 10.80
N HIS A 129 -1.01 -12.54 11.25
CA HIS A 129 -1.32 -13.65 10.35
C HIS A 129 -2.67 -13.42 9.67
N TRP A 130 -2.81 -14.00 8.47
CA TRP A 130 -4.12 -14.18 7.85
C TRP A 130 -4.99 -15.11 8.71
N PRO A 131 -6.31 -14.85 8.84
CA PRO A 131 -7.22 -15.76 9.54
C PRO A 131 -7.28 -17.14 8.88
N GLU A 132 -7.16 -18.21 9.68
CA GLU A 132 -7.14 -19.61 9.19
C GLU A 132 -8.34 -19.97 8.29
N LYS A 133 -9.54 -19.45 8.60
CA LYS A 133 -10.75 -19.71 7.82
C LYS A 133 -10.72 -19.13 6.40
N LEU A 134 -9.98 -18.05 6.18
CA LEU A 134 -9.87 -17.41 4.86
C LEU A 134 -8.80 -18.07 3.98
N ILE A 135 -7.87 -18.83 4.58
CA ILE A 135 -6.85 -19.59 3.85
C ILE A 135 -7.50 -20.79 3.13
N GLN A 136 -8.57 -21.36 3.71
CA GLN A 136 -9.25 -22.53 3.13
C GLN A 136 -10.20 -22.18 1.96
N GLU A 137 -10.63 -20.92 1.83
CA GLU A 137 -11.53 -20.48 0.77
C GLU A 137 -10.79 -20.13 -0.54
N SER A 138 -9.48 -19.85 -0.49
CA SER A 138 -8.68 -19.52 -1.70
C SER A 138 -8.14 -20.73 -2.46
N ASP A 139 -8.09 -21.92 -1.83
CA ASP A 139 -7.50 -23.13 -2.43
C ASP A 139 -8.53 -24.03 -3.14
N ASN A 140 -9.82 -23.69 -3.10
CA ASN A 140 -10.88 -24.46 -3.77
C ASN A 140 -11.34 -23.77 -5.06
N THR A 141 -10.49 -23.81 -6.09
CA THR A 141 -10.97 -23.73 -7.48
C THR A 141 -10.58 -25.01 -8.20
N ASP A 142 -11.62 -25.65 -8.75
CA ASP A 142 -11.61 -26.81 -9.65
C ASP A 142 -11.54 -28.21 -9.02
N SER A 143 -12.70 -28.71 -8.58
CA SER A 143 -13.23 -30.01 -9.03
C SER A 143 -14.68 -30.13 -8.57
N GLY A 144 -15.61 -30.11 -9.54
CA GLY A 144 -17.00 -30.45 -9.29
C GLY A 144 -17.18 -31.94 -8.99
N VAL A 145 -18.14 -32.24 -8.11
CA VAL A 145 -19.18 -33.29 -8.16
C VAL A 145 -19.87 -33.29 -6.79
N GLY A 146 -21.20 -33.16 -6.79
CA GLY A 146 -21.99 -32.90 -5.59
C GLY A 146 -22.38 -34.13 -4.76
N SER A 147 -23.07 -33.89 -3.64
CA SER A 147 -24.24 -34.64 -3.18
C SER A 147 -24.89 -33.98 -1.97
N ASP A 148 -26.21 -34.14 -1.92
CA ASP A 148 -27.25 -33.68 -0.99
C ASP A 148 -27.14 -34.12 0.49
N ASN A 149 -27.85 -33.34 1.34
CA ASN A 149 -28.45 -33.64 2.67
C ASN A 149 -27.46 -33.86 3.87
N SER A 150 -27.69 -33.42 5.12
CA SER A 150 -28.85 -32.92 5.85
C SER A 150 -28.42 -32.22 7.18
N ASP A 151 -29.38 -31.52 7.77
CA ASP A 151 -29.64 -31.25 9.20
C ASP A 151 -28.77 -30.29 10.06
N ASP A 152 -29.51 -29.40 10.71
CA ASP A 152 -29.17 -28.46 11.78
C ASP A 152 -28.18 -29.02 12.80
N GLU A 153 -27.13 -28.25 13.14
CA GLU A 153 -26.78 -27.97 14.54
C GLU A 153 -25.99 -26.65 14.66
N ASP A 154 -26.41 -25.91 15.66
CA ASP A 154 -26.05 -24.57 16.11
C ASP A 154 -24.54 -24.40 16.43
N LYS A 155 -23.66 -24.45 15.43
CA LYS A 155 -22.25 -24.05 15.58
C LYS A 155 -22.18 -22.53 15.67
N LYS A 156 -22.28 -21.99 16.89
CA LYS A 156 -21.69 -20.69 17.24
C LYS A 156 -20.25 -20.70 16.75
N SER A 157 -20.00 -20.14 15.58
CA SER A 157 -18.67 -20.02 14.99
C SER A 157 -17.81 -19.27 15.99
N ALA A 158 -17.00 -20.02 16.76
CA ALA A 158 -16.06 -19.47 17.71
C ALA A 158 -15.26 -18.38 16.97
N THR A 159 -15.44 -17.15 17.41
CA THR A 159 -14.76 -15.99 16.84
C THR A 159 -13.32 -16.04 17.34
N THR A 160 -12.39 -16.37 16.45
CA THR A 160 -10.96 -16.39 16.77
C THR A 160 -10.39 -14.98 16.64
N ALA A 161 -9.62 -14.53 17.63
CA ALA A 161 -8.91 -13.26 17.55
C ALA A 161 -7.76 -13.32 16.52
N MET A 162 -7.45 -12.17 15.93
CA MET A 162 -6.32 -12.00 15.04
C MET A 162 -5.02 -12.33 15.78
N LYS A 163 -4.13 -13.11 15.16
CA LYS A 163 -2.85 -13.51 15.75
C LYS A 163 -1.75 -12.55 15.32
N VAL A 164 -1.14 -11.85 16.28
CA VAL A 164 0.02 -10.96 16.04
C VAL A 164 1.24 -11.81 15.67
N LYS A 165 1.93 -11.43 14.59
CA LYS A 165 3.24 -11.95 14.16
C LYS A 165 4.39 -11.20 14.82
N LYS A 166 4.33 -9.87 14.74
CA LYS A 166 5.44 -8.99 15.08
C LYS A 166 4.92 -7.59 15.35
N GLU A 167 5.53 -6.90 16.31
CA GLU A 167 5.40 -5.45 16.45
C GLU A 167 6.75 -4.79 16.15
N THR A 168 6.72 -3.64 15.50
CA THR A 168 7.93 -2.86 15.18
C THR A 168 7.65 -1.38 15.36
N PHE A 169 8.54 -0.68 16.06
CA PHE A 169 8.51 0.77 16.17
C PHE A 169 9.42 1.38 15.11
N LEU A 170 8.80 2.11 14.18
CA LEU A 170 9.43 2.70 13.01
C LEU A 170 9.75 4.16 13.29
N GLN A 171 11.04 4.47 13.29
CA GLN A 171 11.58 5.78 13.57
C GLN A 171 11.68 6.63 12.31
N ARG A 172 11.83 7.95 12.46
CA ARG A 172 12.13 8.88 11.36
C ARG A 172 13.21 8.32 10.42
N ASP A 173 12.98 8.52 9.12
CA ASP A 173 13.80 8.09 7.99
C ASP A 173 13.91 6.57 7.75
N THR A 174 13.30 5.73 8.59
CA THR A 174 13.19 4.30 8.31
C THR A 174 12.17 4.01 7.22
N VAL A 175 12.36 2.90 6.49
CA VAL A 175 11.44 2.43 5.44
C VAL A 175 11.04 0.99 5.72
N ALA A 176 9.74 0.75 5.85
CA ALA A 176 9.13 -0.56 5.93
C ALA A 176 8.55 -0.98 4.56
N TYR A 177 8.45 -2.29 4.35
CA TYR A 177 7.83 -2.89 3.18
C TYR A 177 6.71 -3.83 3.60
N MET A 178 5.57 -3.75 2.91
CA MET A 178 4.42 -4.61 3.15
C MET A 178 3.80 -5.09 1.84
N HIS A 179 3.36 -6.34 1.84
CA HIS A 179 2.59 -6.99 0.78
C HIS A 179 1.74 -8.11 1.39
N ASP A 180 0.63 -8.47 0.76
CA ASP A 180 -0.33 -9.45 1.31
C ASP A 180 0.29 -10.84 1.57
N LYS A 181 1.33 -11.21 0.80
CA LYS A 181 2.15 -12.42 1.05
C LYS A 181 2.83 -12.43 2.43
N LEU A 182 3.10 -11.26 3.01
CA LEU A 182 3.72 -11.13 4.34
C LEU A 182 2.68 -11.21 5.47
N GLY A 183 1.42 -10.86 5.21
CA GLY A 183 0.34 -10.90 6.19
C GLY A 183 -0.61 -9.70 6.06
N LEU A 184 -1.15 -9.30 7.21
CA LEU A 184 -1.97 -8.10 7.39
C LEU A 184 -1.26 -7.18 8.38
N HIS A 185 -1.54 -5.88 8.38
CA HIS A 185 -0.98 -5.01 9.41
C HIS A 185 -1.96 -3.95 9.93
N ALA A 186 -1.63 -3.40 11.11
CA ALA A 186 -2.18 -2.16 11.61
C ALA A 186 -1.03 -1.21 11.91
N VAL A 187 -1.22 0.08 11.60
CA VAL A 187 -0.23 1.13 11.82
C VAL A 187 -0.85 2.20 12.71
N ALA A 188 -0.13 2.60 13.76
CA ALA A 188 -0.63 3.60 14.70
C ALA A 188 0.47 4.57 15.12
N ASN A 189 0.10 5.84 15.34
CA ASN A 189 0.95 6.78 16.04
C ASN A 189 0.89 6.47 17.55
N PRO A 190 1.99 6.00 18.18
CA PRO A 190 1.99 5.68 19.61
C PRO A 190 2.12 6.93 20.50
N LEU A 191 2.43 8.09 19.91
CA LEU A 191 2.73 9.32 20.63
C LEU A 191 1.46 10.00 21.10
N LYS A 192 1.53 10.58 22.31
CA LYS A 192 0.39 11.21 23.00
C LYS A 192 0.33 12.72 22.83
N THR A 193 1.40 13.33 22.34
CA THR A 193 1.59 14.79 22.36
C THR A 193 2.06 15.37 21.03
N GLN A 194 2.27 14.53 20.00
CA GLN A 194 2.62 14.99 18.67
C GLN A 194 2.09 14.05 17.58
N GLY A 195 1.75 14.63 16.43
CA GLY A 195 1.46 13.89 15.22
C GLY A 195 2.70 13.17 14.66
N SER A 196 2.47 12.22 13.76
CA SER A 196 3.52 11.58 12.97
C SER A 196 3.16 11.64 11.49
N ILE A 197 4.17 11.59 10.62
CA ILE A 197 4.02 11.72 9.17
C ILE A 197 4.73 10.56 8.50
N SER A 198 4.07 9.89 7.55
CA SER A 198 4.69 8.88 6.71
C SER A 198 4.42 9.12 5.22
N LEU A 199 5.38 8.73 4.39
CA LEU A 199 5.29 8.68 2.94
C LEU A 199 5.02 7.24 2.52
N HIS A 200 3.96 7.03 1.73
CA HIS A 200 3.54 5.74 1.23
C HIS A 200 3.64 5.70 -0.29
N LEU A 201 4.27 4.66 -0.80
CA LEU A 201 4.24 4.30 -2.22
C LEU A 201 3.46 2.99 -2.37
N TYR A 202 2.38 3.05 -3.15
CA TYR A 202 1.58 1.88 -3.51
C TYR A 202 1.67 1.59 -5.00
N THR A 203 1.90 0.34 -5.37
CA THR A 203 1.93 -0.07 -6.78
C THR A 203 1.53 -1.54 -6.95
N PRO A 204 0.57 -1.86 -7.84
CA PRO A 204 -0.31 -0.90 -8.53
C PRO A 204 -1.15 -0.07 -7.54
N PRO A 205 -1.75 1.05 -7.96
CA PRO A 205 -2.71 1.77 -7.15
C PRO A 205 -3.97 0.92 -6.90
N TYR A 206 -4.56 1.06 -5.72
CA TYR A 206 -5.83 0.42 -5.38
C TYR A 206 -6.80 1.41 -4.74
N GLU A 207 -8.10 1.16 -4.91
CA GLU A 207 -9.17 2.00 -4.36
C GLU A 207 -9.85 1.41 -3.14
N THR A 208 -9.75 0.10 -2.90
CA THR A 208 -10.42 -0.58 -1.79
C THR A 208 -9.49 -1.62 -1.19
N CYS A 209 -9.63 -1.87 0.11
CA CYS A 209 -8.95 -2.96 0.80
C CYS A 209 -9.91 -3.67 1.75
N LYS A 210 -9.48 -4.79 2.35
CA LYS A 210 -10.22 -5.42 3.44
C LYS A 210 -9.68 -4.90 4.77
N THR A 211 -10.59 -4.64 5.70
CA THR A 211 -10.29 -4.41 7.12
C THR A 211 -10.78 -5.56 7.96
N PHE A 212 -10.05 -5.87 9.03
CA PHE A 212 -10.29 -7.03 9.87
C PHE A 212 -10.57 -6.59 11.30
N ASN A 213 -11.61 -7.18 11.90
CA ASN A 213 -11.89 -6.99 13.31
C ASN A 213 -10.91 -7.83 14.15
N GLU A 214 -10.17 -7.18 15.03
CA GLU A 214 -9.13 -7.83 15.85
C GLU A 214 -9.65 -8.98 16.71
N ARG A 215 -10.83 -8.86 17.31
CA ARG A 215 -11.36 -9.89 18.22
C ARG A 215 -11.98 -11.08 17.49
N SER A 216 -12.56 -10.85 16.31
CA SER A 216 -13.38 -11.86 15.64
C SER A 216 -12.84 -12.35 14.30
N SER A 217 -11.76 -11.75 13.80
CA SER A 217 -11.19 -11.98 12.47
C SER A 217 -12.14 -11.72 11.30
N LYS A 218 -13.34 -11.17 11.54
CA LYS A 218 -14.30 -10.85 10.49
C LYS A 218 -13.72 -9.76 9.60
N ALA A 219 -13.67 -10.05 8.30
CA ALA A 219 -13.26 -9.12 7.26
C ALA A 219 -14.45 -8.29 6.77
N ARG A 220 -14.19 -7.05 6.37
CA ARG A 220 -15.13 -6.19 5.65
C ARG A 220 -14.37 -5.33 4.64
N SER A 221 -15.00 -4.97 3.53
CA SER A 221 -14.42 -3.99 2.61
C SER A 221 -14.32 -2.60 3.30
N SER A 222 -13.23 -1.88 3.05
CA SER A 222 -12.96 -0.55 3.63
C SER A 222 -13.80 0.59 3.04
N GLY A 223 -14.59 0.30 1.99
CA GLY A 223 -15.12 1.34 1.11
C GLY A 223 -14.02 1.94 0.22
N LYS A 224 -14.36 2.95 -0.58
CA LYS A 224 -13.36 3.62 -1.42
C LYS A 224 -12.39 4.42 -0.54
N CYS A 225 -11.11 4.11 -0.64
CA CYS A 225 -10.00 4.81 -0.01
C CYS A 225 -9.84 6.19 -0.67
N VAL A 226 -10.59 7.18 -0.17
CA VAL A 226 -10.55 8.56 -0.67
C VAL A 226 -9.33 9.32 -0.16
N PHE A 227 -8.87 10.29 -0.95
CA PHE A 227 -7.87 11.26 -0.54
C PHE A 227 -8.52 12.41 0.24
N TYR A 228 -7.83 12.89 1.28
CA TYR A 228 -8.18 14.10 2.02
C TYR A 228 -7.74 15.37 1.29
N SER A 229 -6.59 15.29 0.61
CA SER A 229 -6.07 16.34 -0.24
C SER A 229 -5.36 15.75 -1.45
N SER A 230 -5.23 16.56 -2.50
CA SER A 230 -4.44 16.25 -3.68
C SER A 230 -3.47 17.39 -3.96
N ARG A 231 -2.19 17.06 -4.13
CA ARG A 231 -1.10 18.00 -4.44
C ARG A 231 -1.08 19.22 -3.50
N GLY A 232 -1.37 18.98 -2.22
CA GLY A 232 -1.37 19.98 -1.14
C GLY A 232 -2.68 20.79 -1.00
N GLN A 233 -3.68 20.53 -1.86
CA GLN A 233 -4.98 21.20 -1.79
C GLN A 233 -6.03 20.25 -1.22
N LYS A 234 -6.73 20.67 -0.17
CA LYS A 234 -7.81 19.88 0.42
C LYS A 234 -8.89 19.61 -0.63
N ILE A 235 -9.29 18.34 -0.76
CA ILE A 235 -10.41 18.00 -1.63
C ILE A 235 -11.66 18.41 -0.87
N GLU A 236 -12.40 19.38 -1.42
CA GLU A 236 -13.70 19.73 -0.88
C GLU A 236 -14.58 18.48 -0.87
N SER A 237 -15.21 18.20 0.26
CA SER A 237 -16.18 17.11 0.32
C SER A 237 -17.29 17.43 -0.68
N CYS A 238 -17.28 16.75 -1.82
CA CYS A 238 -18.39 16.80 -2.75
C CYS A 238 -19.64 16.40 -1.95
N PRO A 239 -20.70 17.24 -1.89
CA PRO A 239 -21.99 16.78 -1.41
C PRO A 239 -22.31 15.54 -2.23
N SER A 240 -22.54 14.42 -1.55
CA SER A 240 -22.89 13.15 -2.16
C SER A 240 -23.91 13.38 -3.28
N VAL A 241 -23.50 13.24 -4.56
CA VAL A 241 -24.28 12.94 -5.79
C VAL A 241 -23.53 13.28 -7.10
N GLU A 242 -22.50 14.15 -7.14
CA GLU A 242 -22.04 14.70 -8.43
C GLU A 242 -20.72 14.18 -9.05
N TYR A 243 -20.19 13.03 -8.61
CA TYR A 243 -18.96 12.46 -9.20
C TYR A 243 -19.17 11.63 -10.48
N LEU A 244 -20.40 11.44 -10.95
CA LEU A 244 -20.69 10.71 -12.20
C LEU A 244 -20.59 11.56 -13.48
N LYS A 245 -20.28 12.87 -13.39
CA LYS A 245 -20.27 13.75 -14.56
C LYS A 245 -18.93 14.40 -14.90
N CYS A 246 -17.90 14.29 -14.06
CA CYS A 246 -16.65 15.05 -14.25
C CYS A 246 -15.49 14.26 -14.90
N SER A 247 -15.68 12.98 -15.25
CA SER A 247 -14.64 12.17 -15.93
C SER A 247 -14.82 12.06 -17.46
N LEU A 248 -15.70 12.84 -18.07
CA LEU A 248 -15.98 12.76 -19.52
C LEU A 248 -15.85 14.08 -20.31
N THR A 249 -15.29 15.16 -19.76
CA THR A 249 -15.28 16.45 -20.47
C THR A 249 -13.95 17.20 -20.60
N ASN A 250 -12.80 16.65 -20.16
CA ASN A 250 -11.51 17.29 -20.42
C ASN A 250 -10.65 16.55 -21.46
N THR A 251 -11.25 16.31 -22.62
CA THR A 251 -10.52 16.25 -23.89
C THR A 251 -11.18 17.21 -24.86
N LYS A 252 -10.64 18.43 -24.95
CA LYS A 252 -10.48 19.22 -26.17
C LYS A 252 -9.36 20.23 -25.97
#